data_AF-A0A0P9NL17-F1
#
_entry.id   AF-A0A0P9NL17-F1
#
_cell.length_a   1.000
_cell.length_b   1.000
_cell.length_c   1.000
_cell.angle_alpha   90.00
_cell.angle_beta   90.00
_cell.angle_gamma   90.00
#
_symmetry.space_group_name_H-M   'P 1'
#
loop_
_entity.id
_entity.type
_entity.pdbx_description
1 polymer ?
#
loop_
_entity_poly.entity_id
_entity_poly.type
_entity_poly.pdbx_seq_one_letter_code
_entity_poly.pdbx_strand_id
1 'polypeptide(L)'
;MFVNEANIGWWAYPAHPEADVARQPVALREPFGELKQAAGAMAVVPGGLLALDPKGKSLHLYQQQDDEQQAAWTPVADLSLMNLKKPEGFSVHQDQGGLQVLVNDKDGERLYQGALNWAPKPVAVAAPLPSVMPASQSQSVGRQGDAADDPAIWVNPKNPALSRVLGTNKKQGLLAYDLSGKQLQELPVGRLNNVDVRPGFMLGSKNVDLAVASNRDRNSLSLFSIDRASGTLHEAGEIATPLAEI
;
A
#
# COMPACT_ATOMS: atom_id res chain seq x y z
N MET A 1 -4.73 9.85 -7.50
CA MET A 1 -4.28 10.89 -6.55
C MET A 1 -3.49 11.93 -7.34
N PHE A 2 -3.56 13.20 -6.96
CA PHE A 2 -2.76 14.26 -7.60
C PHE A 2 -1.82 14.90 -6.59
N VAL A 3 -0.60 15.21 -7.02
CA VAL A 3 0.42 15.84 -6.19
C VAL A 3 0.93 17.08 -6.91
N ASN A 4 0.99 18.19 -6.18
CA ASN A 4 1.66 19.41 -6.63
C ASN A 4 3.10 19.42 -6.07
N GLU A 5 4.08 19.38 -6.96
CA GLU A 5 5.46 19.72 -6.65
C GLU A 5 5.75 21.14 -7.16
N ALA A 6 5.63 22.14 -6.28
CA ALA A 6 5.51 23.56 -6.67
C ALA A 6 6.57 24.10 -7.64
N ASN A 7 7.80 23.56 -7.60
CA ASN A 7 8.91 23.98 -8.45
C ASN A 7 9.12 23.09 -9.69
N ILE A 8 8.34 22.03 -9.84
CA ILE A 8 8.48 20.99 -10.88
C ILE A 8 7.22 20.90 -11.73
N GLY A 9 6.05 20.69 -11.14
CA GLY A 9 4.81 20.47 -11.89
C GLY A 9 3.74 19.74 -11.10
N TRP A 10 2.69 19.34 -11.81
CA TRP A 10 1.59 18.54 -11.28
C TRP A 10 1.69 17.10 -11.76
N TRP A 11 1.45 16.18 -10.84
CA TRP A 11 1.61 14.76 -11.05
C TRP A 11 0.31 14.00 -10.75
N ALA A 12 0.02 13.00 -11.57
CA ALA A 12 -1.00 12.00 -11.32
C ALA A 12 -0.34 10.70 -10.81
N TYR A 13 -0.94 10.11 -9.78
CA TYR A 13 -0.56 8.84 -9.18
C TYR A 13 -1.75 7.90 -9.17
N PRO A 14 -1.53 6.58 -9.34
CA PRO A 14 -2.51 5.59 -8.94
C PRO A 14 -2.93 5.82 -7.48
N ALA A 15 -4.23 5.76 -7.20
CA ALA A 15 -4.76 5.95 -5.85
C ALA A 15 -4.98 4.61 -5.11
N HIS A 16 -4.85 3.48 -5.81
CA HIS A 16 -5.08 2.17 -5.23
C HIS A 16 -3.85 1.77 -4.38
N PRO A 17 -4.03 1.23 -3.15
CA PRO A 17 -2.92 0.91 -2.26
C PRO A 17 -1.96 -0.15 -2.85
N GLU A 18 -2.49 -1.07 -3.66
CA GLU A 18 -1.73 -2.12 -4.35
C GLU A 18 -1.31 -1.75 -5.79
N ALA A 19 -1.51 -0.50 -6.21
CA ALA A 19 -1.04 -0.10 -7.53
C ALA A 19 0.48 0.10 -7.53
N ASP A 20 1.10 -0.12 -8.68
CA ASP A 20 2.51 0.19 -8.89
C ASP A 20 2.82 1.63 -8.48
N VAL A 21 4.02 1.82 -7.90
CA VAL A 21 4.54 3.14 -7.52
C VAL A 21 5.01 3.87 -8.79
N ALA A 22 4.05 4.27 -9.61
CA ALA A 22 4.27 5.04 -10.82
C ALA A 22 3.69 6.46 -10.67
N ARG A 23 4.34 7.44 -11.29
CA ARG A 23 3.83 8.81 -11.40
C ARG A 23 3.86 9.26 -12.84
N GLN A 24 2.83 10.00 -13.23
CA GLN A 24 2.70 10.54 -14.58
C GLN A 24 2.58 12.05 -14.50
N PRO A 25 3.34 12.81 -15.32
CA PRO A 25 3.21 14.25 -15.34
C PRO A 25 1.86 14.63 -15.95
N VAL A 26 1.11 15.49 -15.27
CA VAL A 26 -0.02 16.20 -15.88
C VAL A 26 0.50 17.39 -16.67
N ALA A 27 1.41 18.16 -16.05
CA ALA A 27 2.23 19.16 -16.73
C ALA A 27 3.49 19.43 -15.91
N LEU A 28 4.56 19.80 -16.61
CA LEU A 28 5.86 20.12 -16.03
C LEU A 28 6.26 21.56 -16.35
N ARG A 29 7.10 22.12 -15.50
CA ARG A 29 7.73 23.42 -15.69
C ARG A 29 8.83 23.35 -16.76
N GLU A 30 9.05 24.48 -17.44
CA GLU A 30 10.22 24.65 -18.31
C GLU A 30 11.52 24.21 -17.60
N PRO A 31 12.44 23.52 -18.29
CA PRO A 31 12.42 23.19 -19.72
C PRO A 31 11.69 21.89 -20.07
N PHE A 32 11.08 21.19 -19.10
CA PHE A 32 10.50 19.86 -19.29
C PHE A 32 9.02 19.88 -19.67
N GLY A 33 8.39 21.06 -19.70
CA GLY A 33 7.03 21.30 -20.15
C GLY A 33 6.75 22.80 -20.32
N GLU A 34 5.47 23.16 -20.46
CA GLU A 34 5.03 24.52 -20.83
C GLU A 34 4.66 25.42 -19.65
N LEU A 35 4.70 24.89 -18.41
CA LEU A 35 4.40 25.69 -17.23
C LEU A 35 5.55 26.68 -16.97
N LYS A 36 5.26 27.97 -16.95
CA LYS A 36 6.31 29.01 -16.97
C LYS A 36 6.78 29.40 -15.57
N GLN A 37 5.87 29.56 -14.61
CA GLN A 37 6.23 30.23 -13.35
C GLN A 37 6.13 29.30 -12.13
N ALA A 38 4.97 28.74 -11.81
CA ALA A 38 4.78 27.91 -10.63
C ALA A 38 3.63 26.91 -10.75
N ALA A 39 3.79 25.75 -10.11
CA ALA A 39 2.70 24.81 -9.91
C ALA A 39 1.97 25.15 -8.59
N GLY A 40 0.72 25.58 -8.67
CA GLY A 40 -0.10 25.96 -7.52
C GLY A 40 -1.27 25.01 -7.27
N ALA A 41 -2.35 25.55 -6.69
CA ALA A 41 -3.55 24.80 -6.35
C ALA A 41 -4.10 23.99 -7.54
N MET A 42 -4.82 22.90 -7.24
CA MET A 42 -5.48 22.06 -8.22
C MET A 42 -6.92 21.77 -7.79
N ALA A 43 -7.79 21.57 -8.76
CA ALA A 43 -9.13 21.02 -8.55
C ALA A 43 -9.40 19.93 -9.59
N VAL A 44 -9.88 18.79 -9.12
CA VAL A 44 -10.18 17.63 -9.97
C VAL A 44 -11.65 17.68 -10.37
N VAL A 45 -11.93 17.42 -11.63
CA VAL A 45 -13.26 17.17 -12.18
C VAL A 45 -13.25 15.79 -12.86
N PRO A 46 -14.41 15.15 -13.11
CA PRO A 46 -14.44 13.86 -13.79
C PRO A 46 -13.67 13.87 -15.13
N GLY A 47 -12.53 13.15 -15.17
CA GLY A 47 -11.63 13.08 -16.32
C GLY A 47 -10.82 14.35 -16.62
N GLY A 48 -10.80 15.33 -15.72
CA GLY A 48 -10.08 16.58 -15.93
C GLY A 48 -9.39 17.13 -14.68
N LEU A 49 -8.40 17.98 -14.90
CA LEU A 49 -7.70 18.71 -13.85
C LEU A 49 -7.69 20.20 -14.22
N LEU A 50 -8.12 21.04 -13.29
CA LEU A 50 -7.84 22.47 -13.32
C LEU A 50 -6.63 22.72 -12.41
N ALA A 51 -5.73 23.59 -12.82
CA ALA A 51 -4.49 23.84 -12.12
C ALA A 51 -4.08 25.32 -12.21
N LEU A 52 -3.79 25.94 -11.08
CA LEU A 52 -3.48 27.36 -10.98
C LEU A 52 -1.97 27.58 -11.02
N ASP A 53 -1.48 28.40 -11.94
CA ASP A 53 -0.15 29.02 -11.83
C ASP A 53 -0.30 30.38 -11.12
N PRO A 54 -0.01 30.47 -9.81
CA PRO A 54 -0.25 31.68 -9.03
C PRO A 54 0.70 32.82 -9.44
N LYS A 55 1.90 32.49 -9.91
CA LYS A 55 2.91 33.47 -10.31
C LYS A 55 2.74 33.90 -11.76
N GLY A 56 2.36 32.96 -12.62
CA GLY A 56 2.01 33.21 -14.03
C GLY A 56 0.64 33.88 -14.18
N LYS A 57 -0.19 33.84 -13.13
CA LYS A 57 -1.57 34.32 -13.13
C LYS A 57 -2.36 33.68 -14.26
N SER A 58 -2.36 32.36 -14.29
CA SER A 58 -3.08 31.55 -15.27
C SER A 58 -3.79 30.38 -14.61
N LEU A 59 -4.98 30.05 -15.12
CA LEU A 59 -5.68 28.81 -14.78
C LEU A 59 -5.63 27.87 -15.98
N HIS A 60 -4.92 26.76 -15.81
CA HIS A 60 -4.73 25.74 -16.83
C HIS A 60 -5.78 24.64 -16.69
N LEU A 61 -6.30 24.16 -17.81
CA LEU A 61 -7.25 23.04 -17.89
C LEU A 61 -6.58 21.88 -18.62
N TYR A 62 -6.66 20.68 -18.05
CA TYR A 62 -6.11 19.45 -18.63
C TYR A 62 -7.19 18.38 -18.68
N GLN A 63 -7.25 17.67 -19.82
CA GLN A 63 -8.13 16.52 -20.03
C GLN A 63 -7.30 15.25 -19.97
N GLN A 64 -7.77 14.27 -19.20
CA GLN A 64 -7.21 12.93 -19.21
C GLN A 64 -7.64 12.22 -20.49
N GLN A 65 -6.68 11.57 -21.16
CA GLN A 65 -6.94 10.73 -22.33
C GLN A 65 -7.26 9.30 -21.89
N ASP A 66 -8.16 8.67 -22.63
CA ASP A 66 -8.53 7.27 -22.45
C ASP A 66 -7.55 6.42 -23.27
N ASP A 67 -6.43 6.06 -22.64
CA ASP A 67 -5.47 5.12 -23.19
C ASP A 67 -5.34 3.96 -22.20
N GLU A 68 -5.62 2.75 -22.68
CA GLU A 68 -5.66 1.51 -21.90
C GLU A 68 -4.32 1.18 -21.22
N GLN A 69 -3.22 1.78 -21.69
CA GLN A 69 -1.88 1.46 -21.20
C GLN A 69 -1.31 2.52 -20.24
N GLN A 70 -1.57 3.82 -20.45
CA GLN A 70 -1.06 4.90 -19.59
C GLN A 70 -1.93 6.16 -19.67
N ALA A 71 -2.36 6.71 -18.53
CA ALA A 71 -3.07 7.98 -18.54
C ALA A 71 -2.18 9.13 -19.03
N ALA A 72 -2.44 9.59 -20.25
CA ALA A 72 -1.86 10.81 -20.80
C ALA A 72 -2.76 12.02 -20.49
N TRP A 73 -2.14 13.19 -20.35
CA TRP A 73 -2.85 14.44 -20.09
C TRP A 73 -2.60 15.42 -21.23
N THR A 74 -3.67 16.04 -21.71
CA THR A 74 -3.60 17.03 -22.79
C THR A 74 -4.08 18.39 -22.30
N PRO A 75 -3.35 19.48 -22.58
CA PRO A 75 -3.84 20.83 -22.28
C PRO A 75 -5.09 21.13 -23.12
N VAL A 76 -6.09 21.71 -22.47
CA VAL A 76 -7.37 22.14 -23.07
C VAL A 76 -7.40 23.64 -23.25
N ALA A 77 -7.01 24.40 -22.22
CA ALA A 77 -7.01 25.86 -22.24
C ALA A 77 -6.06 26.43 -21.18
N ASP A 78 -5.61 27.67 -21.44
CA ASP A 78 -4.91 28.54 -20.50
C ASP A 78 -5.71 29.84 -20.36
N LEU A 79 -6.26 30.08 -19.18
CA LEU A 79 -7.10 31.22 -18.88
C LEU A 79 -6.32 32.28 -18.10
N SER A 80 -6.16 33.45 -18.69
CA SER A 80 -5.45 34.56 -18.06
C SER A 80 -6.21 35.11 -16.84
N LEU A 81 -5.49 35.20 -15.73
CA LEU A 81 -5.90 35.83 -14.47
C LEU A 81 -5.07 37.10 -14.20
N MET A 82 -4.51 37.73 -15.23
CA MET A 82 -3.60 38.89 -15.09
C MET A 82 -4.20 40.07 -14.30
N ASN A 83 -5.54 40.17 -14.29
CA ASN A 83 -6.28 41.18 -13.52
C ASN A 83 -6.32 40.90 -12.01
N LEU A 84 -5.98 39.69 -11.58
CA LEU A 84 -5.86 39.32 -10.17
C LEU A 84 -4.50 39.72 -9.61
N LYS A 85 -4.42 39.98 -8.30
CA LYS A 85 -3.19 40.44 -7.67
C LYS A 85 -2.31 39.27 -7.22
N LYS A 86 -2.88 38.30 -6.51
CA LYS A 86 -2.24 37.14 -5.89
C LYS A 86 -3.27 35.99 -5.81
N PRO A 87 -3.56 35.29 -6.92
CA PRO A 87 -4.43 34.12 -6.87
C PRO A 87 -3.67 32.94 -6.28
N GLU A 88 -4.22 32.24 -5.27
CA GLU A 88 -3.50 31.15 -4.58
C GLU A 88 -4.28 29.85 -4.43
N GLY A 89 -5.60 29.94 -4.44
CA GLY A 89 -6.53 28.86 -4.22
C GLY A 89 -7.79 29.09 -5.03
N PHE A 90 -8.40 27.98 -5.43
CA PHE A 90 -9.67 28.03 -6.13
C PHE A 90 -10.46 26.76 -5.83
N SER A 91 -11.76 26.83 -6.06
CA SER A 91 -12.65 25.68 -6.01
C SER A 91 -13.45 25.60 -7.30
N VAL A 92 -13.84 24.38 -7.65
CA VAL A 92 -14.62 24.09 -8.84
C VAL A 92 -15.83 23.28 -8.43
N HIS A 93 -16.99 23.68 -8.96
CA HIS A 93 -18.23 22.94 -8.82
C HIS A 93 -18.78 22.69 -10.22
N GLN A 94 -19.10 21.43 -10.54
CA GLN A 94 -19.76 21.07 -11.79
C GLN A 94 -21.28 21.04 -11.61
N ASP A 95 -22.01 21.76 -12.44
CA ASP A 95 -23.48 21.70 -12.51
C ASP A 95 -23.95 21.35 -13.93
N GLN A 96 -25.27 21.46 -14.18
CA GLN A 96 -25.86 21.15 -15.50
C GLN A 96 -25.45 22.14 -16.61
N GLY A 97 -24.95 23.33 -16.26
CA GLY A 97 -24.54 24.39 -17.17
C GLY A 97 -23.04 24.50 -17.42
N GLY A 98 -22.22 23.68 -16.76
CA GLY A 98 -20.77 23.63 -16.94
C GLY A 98 -20.01 23.63 -15.61
N LEU A 99 -18.80 24.20 -15.60
CA LEU A 99 -18.00 24.33 -14.39
C LEU A 99 -18.11 25.76 -13.84
N GLN A 100 -18.54 25.89 -12.60
CA GLN A 100 -18.39 27.13 -11.84
C GLN A 100 -17.05 27.11 -11.11
N VAL A 101 -16.33 28.23 -11.18
CA VAL A 101 -15.02 28.39 -10.54
C VAL A 101 -15.07 29.58 -9.60
N LEU A 102 -14.56 29.38 -8.38
CA LEU A 102 -14.30 30.45 -7.42
C LEU A 102 -12.80 30.56 -7.23
N VAL A 103 -12.22 31.72 -7.51
CA VAL A 103 -10.79 32.00 -7.33
C VAL A 103 -10.63 32.97 -6.17
N ASN A 104 -9.79 32.62 -5.20
CA ASN A 104 -9.40 33.56 -4.17
C ASN A 104 -8.32 34.51 -4.70
N ASP A 105 -8.34 35.75 -4.23
CA ASP A 105 -7.30 36.74 -4.53
C ASP A 105 -6.85 37.39 -3.22
N LYS A 106 -5.53 37.54 -3.07
CA LYS A 106 -4.87 38.08 -1.88
C LYS A 106 -5.34 37.42 -0.58
N ASP A 107 -4.98 36.16 -0.39
CA ASP A 107 -5.21 35.46 0.89
C ASP A 107 -6.69 35.45 1.33
N GLY A 108 -7.62 35.52 0.36
CA GLY A 108 -9.07 35.49 0.60
C GLY A 108 -9.73 36.85 0.83
N GLU A 109 -9.01 37.98 0.70
CA GLU A 109 -9.62 39.32 0.77
C GLU A 109 -10.69 39.54 -0.29
N ARG A 110 -10.56 38.89 -1.45
CA ARG A 110 -11.52 38.95 -2.56
C ARG A 110 -11.74 37.58 -3.16
N LEU A 111 -12.99 37.34 -3.59
CA LEU A 111 -13.39 36.16 -4.31
C LEU A 111 -13.92 36.56 -5.68
N TYR A 112 -13.45 35.85 -6.70
CA TYR A 112 -13.92 36.00 -8.08
C TYR A 112 -14.66 34.74 -8.48
N GLN A 113 -15.84 34.89 -9.06
CA GLN A 113 -16.62 33.79 -9.61
C GLN A 113 -16.63 33.86 -11.13
N GLY A 114 -16.50 32.71 -11.77
CA GLY A 114 -16.65 32.56 -13.22
C GLY A 114 -17.32 31.24 -13.57
N ALA A 115 -17.85 31.16 -14.79
CA ALA A 115 -18.32 29.93 -15.39
C ALA A 115 -17.42 29.58 -16.57
N LEU A 116 -17.05 28.31 -16.68
CA LEU A 116 -16.31 27.75 -17.81
C LEU A 116 -17.26 26.89 -18.61
N ASN A 117 -17.38 27.22 -19.90
CA ASN A 117 -18.09 26.40 -20.87
C ASN A 117 -17.21 25.23 -21.35
N TRP A 118 -16.64 24.49 -20.39
CA TRP A 118 -15.89 23.26 -20.64
C TRP A 118 -16.64 22.09 -20.01
N ALA A 119 -16.95 21.09 -20.84
CA ALA A 119 -17.51 19.82 -20.40
C ALA A 119 -16.39 18.76 -20.39
N PRO A 120 -15.74 18.52 -19.25
CA PRO A 120 -14.70 17.49 -19.17
C PRO A 120 -15.32 16.12 -19.46
N LYS A 121 -14.59 15.28 -20.20
CA LYS A 121 -15.04 13.92 -20.53
C LYS A 121 -14.57 12.97 -19.44
N PRO A 122 -15.46 12.33 -18.67
CA PRO A 122 -15.05 11.33 -17.70
C PRO A 122 -14.35 10.17 -18.41
N VAL A 123 -13.22 9.73 -17.87
CA VAL A 123 -12.58 8.47 -18.27
C VAL A 123 -13.11 7.33 -17.41
N ALA A 124 -13.05 6.10 -17.93
CA ALA A 124 -13.45 4.93 -17.16
C ALA A 124 -12.52 4.77 -15.94
N VAL A 125 -13.13 4.64 -14.76
CA VAL A 125 -12.39 4.31 -13.53
C VAL A 125 -12.42 2.80 -13.37
N ALA A 126 -11.26 2.19 -13.16
CA ALA A 126 -11.18 0.76 -12.86
C ALA A 126 -12.07 0.41 -11.66
N ALA A 127 -12.78 -0.71 -11.75
CA ALA A 127 -13.59 -1.19 -10.65
C ALA A 127 -12.71 -1.42 -9.41
N PRO A 128 -13.14 -1.03 -8.20
CA PRO A 128 -12.38 -1.30 -6.99
C PRO A 128 -12.23 -2.82 -6.81
N LEU A 129 -11.05 -3.25 -6.37
CA LEU A 129 -10.85 -4.64 -6.00
C LEU A 129 -11.73 -4.97 -4.78
N PRO A 130 -12.30 -6.19 -4.70
CA PRO A 130 -13.06 -6.60 -3.53
C PRO A 130 -12.14 -6.65 -2.31
N SER A 131 -12.50 -5.93 -1.26
CA SER A 131 -11.82 -6.00 0.03
C SER A 131 -12.39 -7.15 0.86
N VAL A 132 -11.53 -7.98 1.43
CA VAL A 132 -11.91 -9.06 2.35
C VAL A 132 -11.41 -8.70 3.74
N MET A 133 -12.32 -8.70 4.72
CA MET A 133 -11.94 -8.45 6.11
C MET A 133 -11.43 -9.74 6.76
N PRO A 134 -10.38 -9.68 7.59
CA PRO A 134 -9.94 -10.85 8.34
C PRO A 134 -11.02 -11.27 9.35
N ALA A 135 -11.22 -12.58 9.49
CA ALA A 135 -12.16 -13.12 10.48
C ALA A 135 -11.56 -13.17 11.90
N SER A 136 -10.23 -13.25 12.01
CA SER A 136 -9.48 -13.30 13.26
C SER A 136 -8.05 -12.81 13.05
N GLN A 137 -7.36 -12.52 14.15
CA GLN A 137 -5.94 -12.18 14.18
C GLN A 137 -5.28 -12.84 15.39
N SER A 138 -4.00 -13.16 15.30
CA SER A 138 -3.24 -13.66 16.45
C SER A 138 -3.04 -12.59 17.52
N GLN A 139 -2.78 -13.02 18.75
CA GLN A 139 -2.19 -12.18 19.77
C GLN A 139 -0.82 -11.69 19.29
N SER A 140 -0.53 -10.42 19.56
CA SER A 140 0.74 -9.80 19.16
C SER A 140 1.94 -10.52 19.76
N VAL A 141 3.02 -10.60 18.99
CA VAL A 141 4.30 -11.13 19.47
C VAL A 141 4.86 -10.25 20.59
N GLY A 142 5.59 -10.86 21.54
CA GLY A 142 6.17 -10.16 22.69
C GLY A 142 7.40 -9.28 22.39
N ARG A 143 7.63 -8.90 21.12
CA ARG A 143 8.80 -8.12 20.67
C ARG A 143 8.36 -6.98 19.76
N GLN A 144 9.01 -5.83 19.93
CA GLN A 144 8.72 -4.63 19.16
C GLN A 144 9.42 -4.62 17.80
N GLY A 145 8.89 -3.78 16.91
CA GLY A 145 9.38 -3.60 15.55
C GLY A 145 9.13 -4.82 14.69
N ASP A 146 9.97 -4.97 13.68
CA ASP A 146 9.90 -6.08 12.74
C ASP A 146 10.26 -7.41 13.43
N ALA A 147 9.25 -8.19 13.82
CA ALA A 147 9.39 -9.36 14.69
C ALA A 147 8.59 -10.58 14.21
N ALA A 148 7.27 -10.44 14.00
CA ALA A 148 6.48 -11.49 13.36
C ALA A 148 6.81 -11.54 11.86
N ASP A 149 7.06 -12.73 11.31
CA ASP A 149 7.53 -12.87 9.91
C ASP A 149 6.68 -13.88 9.11
N ASP A 150 6.79 -15.17 9.42
CA ASP A 150 6.26 -16.24 8.56
C ASP A 150 5.31 -17.18 9.32
N PRO A 151 4.09 -17.44 8.79
CA PRO A 151 3.17 -18.41 9.36
C PRO A 151 3.23 -19.79 8.68
N ALA A 152 2.99 -20.85 9.45
CA ALA A 152 2.64 -22.17 8.92
C ALA A 152 1.43 -22.75 9.64
N ILE A 153 0.58 -23.50 8.92
CA ILE A 153 -0.62 -24.10 9.50
C ILE A 153 -0.39 -25.60 9.68
N TRP A 154 -0.42 -26.05 10.94
CA TRP A 154 -0.49 -27.46 11.25
C TRP A 154 -1.94 -27.88 11.43
N VAL A 155 -2.43 -28.77 10.56
CA VAL A 155 -3.78 -29.32 10.65
C VAL A 155 -3.77 -30.54 11.56
N ASN A 156 -4.52 -30.49 12.65
CA ASN A 156 -4.63 -31.63 13.54
C ASN A 156 -5.37 -32.78 12.83
N PRO A 157 -4.77 -33.97 12.73
CA PRO A 157 -5.29 -35.07 11.90
C PRO A 157 -6.53 -35.76 12.48
N LYS A 158 -6.85 -35.55 13.76
CA LYS A 158 -8.01 -36.16 14.44
C LYS A 158 -9.13 -35.16 14.69
N ASN A 159 -8.79 -33.90 14.96
CA ASN A 159 -9.76 -32.86 15.26
C ASN A 159 -9.29 -31.51 14.68
N PRO A 160 -9.77 -31.11 13.48
CA PRO A 160 -9.36 -29.87 12.83
C PRO A 160 -9.54 -28.60 13.67
N ALA A 161 -10.47 -28.57 14.63
CA ALA A 161 -10.65 -27.43 15.54
C ALA A 161 -9.46 -27.26 16.51
N LEU A 162 -8.64 -28.30 16.71
CA LEU A 162 -7.41 -28.28 17.50
C LEU A 162 -6.16 -28.08 16.63
N SER A 163 -6.30 -27.57 15.41
CA SER A 163 -5.17 -27.16 14.57
C SER A 163 -4.38 -26.02 15.21
N ARG A 164 -3.18 -25.78 14.69
CA ARG A 164 -2.29 -24.71 15.18
C ARG A 164 -1.88 -23.81 14.02
N VAL A 165 -1.82 -22.52 14.30
CA VAL A 165 -1.04 -21.57 13.48
C VAL A 165 0.30 -21.44 14.17
N LEU A 166 1.36 -21.82 13.47
CA LEU A 166 2.74 -21.56 13.88
C LEU A 166 3.16 -20.22 13.30
N GLY A 167 3.92 -19.44 14.05
CA GLY A 167 4.48 -18.17 13.58
C GLY A 167 5.91 -18.01 14.07
N THR A 168 6.80 -17.53 13.21
CA THR A 168 8.14 -17.14 13.64
C THR A 168 8.13 -15.75 14.26
N ASN A 169 8.76 -15.63 15.43
CA ASN A 169 9.23 -14.37 15.97
C ASN A 169 10.73 -14.31 15.70
N LYS A 170 11.14 -13.55 14.69
CA LYS A 170 12.51 -13.56 14.18
C LYS A 170 13.58 -13.03 15.13
N LYS A 171 13.13 -12.54 16.29
CA LYS A 171 13.98 -12.07 17.39
C LYS A 171 14.00 -13.04 18.58
N GLN A 172 13.24 -14.12 18.57
CA GLN A 172 13.04 -14.94 19.77
C GLN A 172 12.85 -16.43 19.53
N GLY A 173 12.08 -16.84 18.51
CA GLY A 173 11.85 -18.25 18.23
C GLY A 173 10.52 -18.56 17.58
N LEU A 174 9.95 -19.73 17.91
CA LEU A 174 8.70 -20.24 17.32
C LEU A 174 7.53 -20.04 18.29
N LEU A 175 6.40 -19.57 17.79
CA LEU A 175 5.16 -19.40 18.51
C LEU A 175 4.09 -20.33 17.93
N ALA A 176 3.20 -20.84 18.77
CA ALA A 176 2.04 -21.62 18.34
C ALA A 176 0.76 -21.02 18.91
N TYR A 177 -0.23 -20.85 18.04
CA TYR A 177 -1.52 -20.25 18.34
C TYR A 177 -2.65 -21.24 18.04
N ASP A 178 -3.77 -21.09 18.74
CA ASP A 178 -5.02 -21.71 18.30
C ASP A 178 -5.67 -20.92 17.13
N LEU A 179 -6.76 -21.46 16.57
CA LEU A 179 -7.48 -20.83 15.45
C LEU A 179 -8.21 -19.53 15.83
N SER A 180 -8.34 -19.22 17.13
CA SER A 180 -8.86 -17.93 17.60
C SER A 180 -7.75 -16.88 17.76
N GLY A 181 -6.49 -17.27 17.55
CA GLY A 181 -5.33 -16.40 17.64
C GLY A 181 -4.72 -16.32 19.03
N LYS A 182 -5.18 -17.11 20.00
CA LYS A 182 -4.59 -17.15 21.34
C LYS A 182 -3.26 -17.92 21.30
N GLN A 183 -2.20 -17.34 21.86
CA GLN A 183 -0.91 -18.01 21.98
C GLN A 183 -1.03 -19.17 22.98
N LEU A 184 -0.64 -20.36 22.54
CA LEU A 184 -0.63 -21.59 23.33
C LEU A 184 0.78 -21.99 23.76
N GLN A 185 1.78 -21.70 22.93
CA GLN A 185 3.16 -22.07 23.21
C GLN A 185 4.14 -21.04 22.63
N GLU A 186 5.28 -20.93 23.28
CA GLU A 186 6.45 -20.19 22.83
C GLU A 186 7.69 -21.04 23.05
N LEU A 187 8.54 -21.15 22.03
CA LEU A 187 9.81 -21.87 22.05
C LEU A 187 10.93 -20.87 21.73
N PRO A 188 11.65 -20.34 22.74
CA PRO A 188 12.63 -19.27 22.55
C PRO A 188 13.99 -19.81 22.06
N VAL A 189 14.03 -20.31 20.83
CA VAL A 189 15.17 -21.08 20.29
C VAL A 189 16.12 -20.28 19.39
N GLY A 190 16.00 -18.95 19.42
CA GLY A 190 16.86 -18.02 18.71
C GLY A 190 16.17 -17.32 17.53
N ARG A 191 16.96 -16.69 16.67
CA ARG A 191 16.48 -15.91 15.52
C ARG A 191 16.06 -16.82 14.37
N LEU A 192 14.84 -17.34 14.46
CA LEU A 192 14.21 -18.05 13.34
C LEU A 192 13.83 -17.08 12.22
N ASN A 193 13.67 -17.55 10.98
CA ASN A 193 13.14 -16.73 9.89
C ASN A 193 11.82 -17.29 9.35
N ASN A 194 11.88 -18.37 8.56
CA ASN A 194 10.68 -18.99 7.97
C ASN A 194 10.44 -20.36 8.57
N VAL A 195 9.18 -20.84 8.55
CA VAL A 195 8.78 -22.14 9.08
C VAL A 195 7.87 -22.87 8.10
N ASP A 196 8.07 -24.17 7.94
CA ASP A 196 7.15 -25.04 7.18
C ASP A 196 6.82 -26.30 7.99
N VAL A 197 5.70 -26.94 7.67
CA VAL A 197 5.18 -28.12 8.37
C VAL A 197 4.97 -29.28 7.39
N ARG A 198 5.43 -30.47 7.79
CA ARG A 198 5.22 -31.73 7.05
C ARG A 198 4.71 -32.82 7.99
N PRO A 199 3.59 -33.48 7.67
CA PRO A 199 3.03 -34.52 8.53
C PRO A 199 3.71 -35.87 8.32
N GLY A 200 3.52 -36.78 9.29
CA GLY A 200 3.80 -38.21 9.10
C GLY A 200 5.27 -38.60 9.13
N PHE A 201 6.11 -37.82 9.83
CA PHE A 201 7.53 -38.07 9.98
C PHE A 201 7.80 -39.14 11.05
N MET A 202 8.65 -40.12 10.73
CA MET A 202 9.08 -41.15 11.67
C MET A 202 10.33 -40.70 12.44
N LEU A 203 10.15 -40.26 13.68
CA LEU A 203 11.23 -39.95 14.61
C LEU A 203 11.52 -41.18 15.48
N GLY A 204 12.47 -42.01 15.02
CA GLY A 204 12.67 -43.34 15.59
C GLY A 204 11.44 -44.22 15.37
N SER A 205 10.82 -44.72 16.45
CA SER A 205 9.58 -45.50 16.39
C SER A 205 8.30 -44.64 16.52
N LYS A 206 8.42 -43.32 16.70
CA LYS A 206 7.27 -42.43 16.88
C LYS A 206 6.91 -41.72 15.57
N ASN A 207 5.64 -41.79 15.20
CA ASN A 207 5.08 -41.01 14.10
C ASN A 207 4.65 -39.63 14.62
N VAL A 208 5.32 -38.58 14.17
CA VAL A 208 5.09 -37.18 14.55
C VAL A 208 4.85 -36.34 13.31
N ASP A 209 4.31 -35.14 13.47
CA ASP A 209 4.40 -34.13 12.41
C ASP A 209 5.63 -33.26 12.68
N LEU A 210 6.26 -32.71 11.65
CA LEU A 210 7.51 -31.97 11.76
C LEU A 210 7.28 -30.53 11.33
N ALA A 211 7.63 -29.58 12.19
CA ALA A 211 7.88 -28.20 11.78
C ALA A 211 9.38 -28.00 11.64
N VAL A 212 9.81 -27.26 10.62
CA VAL A 212 11.22 -26.93 10.39
C VAL A 212 11.33 -25.45 10.13
N ALA A 213 12.26 -24.79 10.81
CA ALA A 213 12.51 -23.36 10.62
C ALA A 213 14.00 -23.08 10.38
N SER A 214 14.31 -22.08 9.54
CA SER A 214 15.69 -21.59 9.42
C SER A 214 16.09 -20.83 10.68
N ASN A 215 17.34 -21.02 11.12
CA ASN A 215 17.89 -20.41 12.33
C ASN A 215 19.20 -19.68 12.02
N ARG A 216 19.14 -18.35 12.14
CA ARG A 216 20.24 -17.43 11.79
C ARG A 216 21.30 -17.30 12.86
N ASP A 217 21.04 -17.74 14.08
CA ASP A 217 22.06 -17.73 15.13
C ASP A 217 23.10 -18.83 14.91
N ARG A 218 22.72 -19.90 14.21
CA ARG A 218 23.52 -21.12 14.11
C ARG A 218 23.69 -21.62 12.66
N ASN A 219 23.22 -20.85 11.69
CA ASN A 219 23.22 -21.20 10.26
C ASN A 219 22.68 -22.61 10.02
N SER A 220 21.51 -22.89 10.58
CA SER A 220 20.97 -24.24 10.66
C SER A 220 19.47 -24.28 10.43
N LEU A 221 18.94 -25.48 10.24
CA LEU A 221 17.51 -25.75 10.31
C LEU A 221 17.19 -26.27 11.72
N SER A 222 16.35 -25.56 12.46
CA SER A 222 15.77 -26.04 13.72
C SER A 222 14.56 -26.91 13.44
N LEU A 223 14.54 -28.12 13.99
CA LEU A 223 13.47 -29.11 13.80
C LEU A 223 12.62 -29.19 15.06
N PHE A 224 11.30 -29.23 14.89
CA PHE A 224 10.34 -29.39 15.98
C PHE A 224 9.39 -30.53 15.66
N SER A 225 9.24 -31.48 16.57
CA SER A 225 8.18 -32.48 16.48
C SER A 225 6.88 -31.90 17.03
N ILE A 226 5.77 -32.15 16.36
CA ILE A 226 4.41 -31.81 16.77
C ILE A 226 3.71 -33.11 17.17
N ASP A 227 3.25 -33.18 18.42
CA ASP A 227 2.45 -34.30 18.90
C ASP A 227 1.07 -34.30 18.22
N ARG A 228 0.75 -35.38 17.50
CA ARG A 228 -0.45 -35.48 16.67
C ARG A 228 -1.78 -35.47 17.45
N ALA A 229 -1.74 -35.67 18.77
CA ALA A 229 -2.94 -35.67 19.61
C ALA A 229 -3.18 -34.29 20.23
N SER A 230 -2.15 -33.69 20.84
CA SER A 230 -2.23 -32.45 21.61
C SER A 230 -1.88 -31.19 20.79
N GLY A 231 -1.14 -31.33 19.69
CA GLY A 231 -0.57 -30.21 18.95
C GLY A 231 0.55 -29.49 19.69
N THR A 232 1.15 -30.12 20.69
CA THR A 232 2.30 -29.59 21.44
C THR A 232 3.56 -29.74 20.60
N LEU A 233 4.38 -28.68 20.52
CA LEU A 233 5.65 -28.72 19.84
C LEU A 233 6.79 -28.99 20.83
N HIS A 234 7.79 -29.72 20.36
CA HIS A 234 9.04 -29.99 21.07
C HIS A 234 10.21 -29.84 20.10
N GLU A 235 11.32 -29.25 20.56
CA GLU A 235 12.58 -29.30 19.82
C GLU A 235 12.98 -30.77 19.57
N ALA A 236 13.23 -31.10 18.31
CA ALA A 236 13.56 -32.46 17.86
C ALA A 236 15.00 -32.58 17.36
N GLY A 237 15.65 -31.45 17.05
CA GLY A 237 17.06 -31.42 16.66
C GLY A 237 17.38 -30.22 15.79
N GLU A 238 18.58 -30.25 15.24
CA GLU A 238 19.11 -29.18 14.42
C GLU A 238 19.99 -29.75 13.32
N ILE A 239 19.86 -29.22 12.11
CA ILE A 239 20.67 -29.62 10.95
C ILE A 239 21.48 -28.39 10.53
N ALA A 240 22.79 -28.42 10.77
CA ALA A 240 23.69 -27.38 10.29
C ALA A 240 23.61 -27.27 8.76
N THR A 241 23.62 -26.04 8.25
CA THR A 241 23.67 -25.79 6.81
C THR A 241 25.02 -25.21 6.42
N PRO A 242 25.50 -25.48 5.19
CA PRO A 242 26.71 -24.85 4.67
C PRO A 242 26.44 -23.46 4.07
N LEU A 243 25.20 -22.95 4.18
CA LEU A 243 24.81 -21.68 3.58
C LEU A 243 25.46 -20.51 4.31
N ALA A 244 25.93 -19.51 3.56
CA ALA A 244 26.52 -18.31 4.13
C ALA A 244 25.47 -17.45 4.87
N GLU A 245 24.23 -17.48 4.39
CA GLU A 245 23.07 -16.87 5.01
C GLU A 245 21.86 -17.81 4.88
N ILE A 246 21.00 -17.81 5.88
CA ILE A 246 19.77 -18.64 5.97
C ILE A 246 18.61 -17.84 6.57
#